data_AF-A0A935DX94-F1
#
_entry.id   AF-A0A935DX94-F1
#
_cell.length_a   1.000
_cell.length_b   1.000
_cell.length_c   1.000
_cell.angle_alpha   90.00
_cell.angle_beta   90.00
_cell.angle_gamma   90.00
#
_symmetry.space_group_name_H-M   'P 1'
#
loop_
_entity.id
_entity.type
_entity.pdbx_description
1 polymer ?
#
loop_
_entity_poly.entity_id
_entity_poly.type
_entity_poly.pdbx_seq_one_letter_code
_entity_poly.pdbx_strand_id
1 'polypeptide(L)'
;MSLAWIFPPNNDGPEDGLNHPGIETFLGSPLESLAREIIQNSRDASVNPGNPVEVHFGFFNLKREWFPGLKEYARTLSACEDFWAQNKKARKFFTKAKRIFEQDAIPFLKISDYNTRGLTGSTEVRGTDWHKLTKAIGASDKEGGQDGSFGIGKHAPFACSSLRTVFYCTKDIEKKTAFQGVAKLVTHQNPKGETTQGTGFYGEKKGLRPVFDLGEVHQLFARRRFGTDIYIAGFDYGEDWESRIVRSVIENFLVAIHEQQLIVRVGNTRIDSTSLPSLIEAYMLNDAKSVAPCFYQALVGEDKHFYFDDDFQGLGRVELHVAAHADYPKQVAMVRRSGMVVYPKKHFRTPLKFAGVFIAKGEAINAILKSLEPPSHDYWEPERHDRPAEARALLKAITVWITDHLREISTAVDVEEIDPEGLSQFLPDDIDQSEDKKGGGLPIPINLLLAT
;
A
#
# COMPACT_ATOMS: atom_id res chain seq x y z
N MET A 1 25.27 17.47 19.58
CA MET A 1 26.40 16.57 19.19
C MET A 1 26.88 16.94 17.78
N SER A 2 27.90 16.30 17.16
CA SER A 2 28.20 16.61 15.75
C SER A 2 27.33 15.74 14.83
N LEU A 3 26.27 16.30 14.27
CA LEU A 3 25.40 15.65 13.28
C LEU A 3 26.04 15.72 11.89
N ALA A 4 25.95 14.65 11.10
CA ALA A 4 26.43 14.66 9.71
C ALA A 4 25.85 13.49 8.90
N TRP A 5 25.94 13.61 7.57
CA TRP A 5 25.87 12.47 6.66
C TRP A 5 27.16 11.65 6.73
N ILE A 6 27.03 10.35 6.95
CA ILE A 6 28.14 9.41 6.92
C ILE A 6 27.78 8.23 6.01
N PHE A 7 28.64 8.00 5.02
CA PHE A 7 28.63 6.82 4.15
C PHE A 7 29.80 5.94 4.60
N PRO A 8 29.55 4.75 5.16
CA PRO A 8 30.61 3.89 5.66
C PRO A 8 31.58 3.51 4.53
N PRO A 9 32.91 3.50 4.78
CA PRO A 9 33.85 2.89 3.86
C PRO A 9 33.43 1.44 3.55
N ASN A 10 33.52 1.04 2.29
CA ASN A 10 33.30 -0.37 1.92
C ASN A 10 34.57 -1.22 2.09
N ASN A 11 35.69 -0.61 2.49
CA ASN A 11 37.01 -1.23 2.63
C ASN A 11 37.44 -1.99 1.37
N ASP A 12 37.27 -1.35 0.20
CA ASP A 12 37.53 -1.92 -1.13
C ASP A 12 36.72 -3.18 -1.44
N GLY A 13 35.60 -3.35 -0.74
CA GLY A 13 34.59 -4.37 -1.01
C GLY A 13 33.74 -4.04 -2.25
N PRO A 14 32.59 -4.72 -2.41
CA PRO A 14 31.70 -4.53 -3.55
C PRO A 14 31.27 -3.08 -3.76
N GLU A 15 31.05 -2.72 -5.02
CA GLU A 15 30.54 -1.41 -5.42
C GLU A 15 29.03 -1.46 -5.66
N ASP A 16 28.32 -0.49 -5.08
CA ASP A 16 26.89 -0.31 -5.28
C ASP A 16 26.63 0.60 -6.49
N GLY A 17 26.04 0.03 -7.55
CA GLY A 17 25.56 0.78 -8.70
C GLY A 17 24.18 1.41 -8.50
N LEU A 18 23.70 2.17 -9.49
CA LEU A 18 22.40 2.84 -9.40
C LEU A 18 21.21 1.86 -9.34
N ASN A 19 21.32 0.67 -9.92
CA ASN A 19 20.23 -0.30 -9.95
C ASN A 19 20.14 -1.04 -8.61
N HIS A 20 19.32 -0.53 -7.69
CA HIS A 20 19.05 -1.17 -6.41
C HIS A 20 17.81 -2.08 -6.55
N PRO A 21 17.93 -3.42 -6.45
CA PRO A 21 16.85 -4.35 -6.76
C PRO A 21 15.53 -4.04 -6.04
N GLY A 22 15.60 -3.75 -4.73
CA GLY A 22 14.41 -3.41 -3.94
C GLY A 22 13.72 -2.11 -4.34
N ILE A 23 14.43 -1.14 -4.95
CA ILE A 23 13.81 0.10 -5.47
C ILE A 23 13.20 -0.18 -6.85
N GLU A 24 13.86 -0.99 -7.69
CA GLU A 24 13.39 -1.29 -9.05
C GLU A 24 12.01 -1.96 -9.06
N THR A 25 11.69 -2.79 -8.05
CA THR A 25 10.37 -3.39 -7.88
C THR A 25 9.24 -2.36 -7.85
N PHE A 26 9.49 -1.15 -7.36
CA PHE A 26 8.47 -0.11 -7.17
C PHE A 26 8.45 0.97 -8.26
N LEU A 27 9.41 0.97 -9.19
CA LEU A 27 9.50 2.02 -10.21
C LEU A 27 8.36 1.99 -11.24
N GLY A 28 7.64 0.86 -11.38
CA GLY A 28 6.50 0.73 -12.28
C GLY A 28 5.26 1.53 -11.84
N SER A 29 4.98 1.54 -10.53
CA SER A 29 3.81 2.20 -9.93
C SER A 29 4.17 2.80 -8.55
N PRO A 30 5.06 3.82 -8.52
CA PRO A 30 5.71 4.26 -7.28
C PRO A 30 4.74 4.85 -6.26
N LEU A 31 3.77 5.67 -6.68
CA LEU A 31 2.80 6.29 -5.78
C LEU A 31 1.79 5.27 -5.21
N GLU A 32 1.33 4.34 -6.04
CA GLU A 32 0.42 3.27 -5.60
C GLU A 32 1.12 2.35 -4.59
N SER A 33 2.34 1.94 -4.91
CA SER A 33 3.17 1.13 -4.03
C SER A 33 3.47 1.84 -2.72
N LEU A 34 3.76 3.14 -2.77
CA LEU A 34 3.98 3.96 -1.59
C LEU A 34 2.74 4.02 -0.69
N ALA A 35 1.56 4.31 -1.26
CA ALA A 35 0.32 4.39 -0.50
C ALA A 35 -0.01 3.04 0.15
N ARG A 36 0.05 1.96 -0.63
CA ARG A 36 -0.19 0.58 -0.18
C ARG A 36 0.71 0.18 0.97
N GLU A 37 2.02 0.35 0.81
CA GLU A 37 3.03 -0.03 1.81
C GLU A 37 2.88 0.78 3.10
N ILE A 38 2.80 2.11 3.01
CA ILE A 38 2.80 2.96 4.21
C ILE A 38 1.51 2.81 5.01
N ILE A 39 0.36 2.69 4.33
CA ILE A 39 -0.92 2.48 5.01
C ILE A 39 -0.96 1.10 5.65
N GLN A 40 -0.50 0.05 4.96
CA GLN A 40 -0.42 -1.29 5.54
C GLN A 40 0.46 -1.33 6.79
N ASN A 41 1.65 -0.71 6.74
CA ASN A 41 2.54 -0.60 7.90
C ASN A 41 1.89 0.17 9.06
N SER A 42 1.14 1.23 8.76
CA SER A 42 0.42 2.01 9.77
C SER A 42 -0.72 1.20 10.41
N ARG A 43 -1.44 0.40 9.62
CA ARG A 43 -2.52 -0.49 10.09
C ARG A 43 -1.99 -1.60 11.00
N ASP A 44 -0.87 -2.22 10.64
CA ASP A 44 -0.20 -3.25 11.45
C ASP A 44 0.36 -2.67 12.76
N ALA A 45 0.62 -1.36 12.82
CA ALA A 45 1.12 -0.64 13.98
C ALA A 45 0.02 -0.04 14.88
N SER A 46 -1.27 -0.31 14.62
CA SER A 46 -2.40 0.21 15.39
C SER A 46 -2.31 -0.14 16.88
N VAL A 47 -2.67 0.80 17.77
CA VAL A 47 -2.62 0.61 19.24
C VAL A 47 -3.97 0.42 19.90
N ASN A 48 -5.06 0.87 19.28
CA ASN A 48 -6.39 0.81 19.87
C ASN A 48 -7.43 0.44 18.79
N PRO A 49 -8.07 -0.74 18.89
CA PRO A 49 -9.12 -1.15 17.95
C PRO A 49 -10.30 -0.16 17.87
N GLY A 50 -10.53 0.66 18.90
CA GLY A 50 -11.63 1.62 18.95
C GLY A 50 -11.36 2.97 18.28
N ASN A 51 -10.13 3.25 17.84
CA ASN A 51 -9.79 4.49 17.14
C ASN A 51 -9.22 4.18 15.76
N PRO A 52 -9.73 4.82 14.68
CA PRO A 52 -9.17 4.64 13.35
C PRO A 52 -7.69 5.04 13.31
N VAL A 53 -6.88 4.26 12.59
CA VAL A 53 -5.55 4.71 12.19
C VAL A 53 -5.73 5.89 11.25
N GLU A 54 -4.96 6.96 11.43
CA GLU A 54 -4.95 8.07 10.48
C GLU A 54 -3.63 8.13 9.74
N VAL A 55 -3.65 8.29 8.41
CA VAL A 55 -2.44 8.48 7.59
C VAL A 55 -2.58 9.75 6.76
N HIS A 56 -1.64 10.68 6.91
CA HIS A 56 -1.70 12.01 6.28
C HIS A 56 -0.54 12.16 5.30
N PHE A 57 -0.84 12.30 4.02
CA PHE A 57 0.09 12.63 2.95
C PHE A 57 0.05 14.15 2.71
N GLY A 58 1.16 14.83 2.93
CA GLY A 58 1.27 16.29 2.79
C GLY A 58 2.51 16.69 2.01
N PHE A 59 2.33 17.54 1.00
CA PHE A 59 3.43 18.15 0.25
C PHE A 59 3.89 19.44 0.93
N PHE A 60 5.20 19.68 0.96
CA PHE A 60 5.75 20.97 1.34
C PHE A 60 7.09 21.25 0.65
N ASN A 61 7.43 22.53 0.53
CA ASN A 61 8.71 22.99 0.00
C ASN A 61 9.63 23.37 1.16
N LEU A 62 10.73 22.64 1.34
CA LEU A 62 11.73 22.90 2.37
C LEU A 62 12.75 23.91 1.83
N LYS A 63 12.98 25.03 2.53
CA LYS A 63 14.11 25.92 2.19
C LYS A 63 15.41 25.11 2.19
N ARG A 64 16.22 25.26 1.14
CA ARG A 64 17.45 24.48 0.96
C ARG A 64 18.40 24.55 2.15
N GLU A 65 18.53 25.72 2.77
CA GLU A 65 19.31 25.96 3.99
C GLU A 65 18.90 25.09 5.18
N TRP A 66 17.66 24.60 5.22
CA TRP A 66 17.15 23.73 6.29
C TRP A 66 17.32 22.23 5.99
N PHE A 67 17.93 21.87 4.86
CA PHE A 67 18.20 20.47 4.54
C PHE A 67 19.23 19.89 5.53
N PRO A 68 18.92 18.76 6.22
CA PRO A 68 19.85 18.18 7.18
C PRO A 68 21.18 17.78 6.55
N GLY A 69 22.27 18.40 6.98
CA GLY A 69 23.62 18.16 6.44
C GLY A 69 23.80 18.66 5.00
N LEU A 70 23.21 19.80 4.65
CA LEU A 70 23.23 20.43 3.32
C LEU A 70 24.61 20.36 2.63
N LYS A 71 25.67 20.81 3.30
CA LYS A 71 27.02 20.90 2.70
C LYS A 71 27.63 19.53 2.45
N GLU A 72 27.45 18.59 3.37
CA GLU A 72 27.89 17.21 3.23
C GLU A 72 27.15 16.53 2.07
N TYR A 73 25.83 16.65 2.05
CA TYR A 73 25.00 16.00 1.04
C TYR A 73 25.25 16.55 -0.38
N ALA A 74 25.44 17.87 -0.52
CA ALA A 74 25.83 18.50 -1.79
C ALA A 74 27.13 17.88 -2.34
N ARG A 75 28.15 17.75 -1.49
CA ARG A 75 29.44 17.17 -1.86
C ARG A 75 29.29 15.69 -2.23
N THR A 76 28.46 14.94 -1.50
CA THR A 76 28.17 13.54 -1.81
C THR A 76 27.53 13.38 -3.18
N LEU A 77 26.55 14.21 -3.56
CA LEU A 77 25.94 14.13 -4.90
C LEU A 77 26.96 14.34 -6.01
N SER A 78 27.85 15.33 -5.86
CA SER A 78 28.95 15.55 -6.81
C SER A 78 29.91 14.37 -6.86
N ALA A 79 30.33 13.85 -5.71
CA ALA A 79 31.23 12.70 -5.65
C ALA A 79 30.63 11.44 -6.31
N CYS A 80 29.32 11.23 -6.18
CA CYS A 80 28.61 10.13 -6.85
C CYS A 80 28.58 10.32 -8.38
N GLU A 81 28.32 11.54 -8.85
CA GLU A 81 28.32 11.88 -10.28
C GLU A 81 29.71 11.68 -10.90
N ASP A 82 30.76 12.13 -10.19
CA ASP A 82 32.15 12.05 -10.62
C ASP A 82 32.63 10.58 -10.66
N PHE A 83 32.34 9.79 -9.62
CA PHE A 83 32.74 8.38 -9.55
C PHE A 83 32.13 7.57 -10.69
N TRP A 84 30.86 7.84 -11.05
CA TRP A 84 30.14 7.15 -12.12
C TRP A 84 30.06 7.96 -13.41
N ALA A 85 31.02 8.87 -13.65
CA ALA A 85 30.99 9.80 -14.79
C ALA A 85 30.90 9.10 -16.15
N GLN A 86 31.35 7.84 -16.29
CA GLN A 86 31.22 7.11 -17.55
C GLN A 86 29.84 6.44 -17.74
N ASN A 87 29.08 6.24 -16.67
CA ASN A 87 27.76 5.60 -16.71
C ASN A 87 26.66 6.62 -17.06
N LYS A 88 26.11 6.51 -18.28
CA LYS A 88 25.07 7.42 -18.80
C LYS A 88 23.83 7.51 -17.89
N LYS A 89 23.39 6.39 -17.31
CA LYS A 89 22.20 6.32 -16.43
C LYS A 89 22.47 7.02 -15.10
N ALA A 90 23.64 6.77 -14.50
CA ALA A 90 24.07 7.43 -13.27
C ALA A 90 24.21 8.94 -13.46
N ARG A 91 24.88 9.41 -14.52
CA ARG A 91 24.97 10.84 -14.84
C ARG A 91 23.60 11.49 -14.95
N LYS A 92 22.70 10.92 -15.77
CA LYS A 92 21.34 11.47 -15.94
C LYS A 92 20.59 11.57 -14.60
N PHE A 93 20.74 10.57 -13.73
CA PHE A 93 20.16 10.58 -12.40
C PHE A 93 20.75 11.70 -11.53
N PHE A 94 22.08 11.76 -11.38
CA PHE A 94 22.73 12.74 -10.49
C PHE A 94 22.61 14.18 -11.00
N THR A 95 22.64 14.42 -12.31
CA THR A 95 22.35 15.73 -12.89
C THR A 95 20.93 16.19 -12.51
N LYS A 96 19.92 15.30 -12.60
CA LYS A 96 18.55 15.62 -12.15
C LYS A 96 18.51 15.88 -10.64
N ALA A 97 19.14 15.01 -9.84
CA ALA A 97 19.17 15.12 -8.38
C ALA A 97 19.80 16.44 -7.93
N LYS A 98 20.96 16.83 -8.47
CA LYS A 98 21.62 18.11 -8.20
C LYS A 98 20.75 19.29 -8.59
N ARG A 99 20.13 19.27 -9.78
CA ARG A 99 19.20 20.32 -10.21
C ARG A 99 18.06 20.54 -9.22
N ILE A 100 17.48 19.47 -8.68
CA ILE A 100 16.42 19.56 -7.65
C ILE A 100 17.00 20.08 -6.33
N PHE A 101 18.16 19.56 -5.92
CA PHE A 101 18.80 19.92 -4.67
C PHE A 101 19.33 21.36 -4.63
N GLU A 102 19.61 21.94 -5.80
CA GLU A 102 20.14 23.30 -5.95
C GLU A 102 19.06 24.39 -5.95
N GLN A 103 17.77 24.01 -6.06
CA GLN A 103 16.64 24.93 -5.94
C GLN A 103 16.62 25.60 -4.57
N ASP A 104 16.12 26.84 -4.50
CA ASP A 104 15.95 27.56 -3.23
C ASP A 104 15.03 26.83 -2.25
N ALA A 105 14.07 26.09 -2.78
CA ALA A 105 13.21 25.20 -2.03
C ALA A 105 13.17 23.81 -2.65
N ILE A 106 13.40 22.79 -1.82
CA ILE A 106 13.42 21.38 -2.21
C ILE A 106 12.02 20.81 -1.94
N PRO A 107 11.39 20.13 -2.91
CA PRO A 107 10.08 19.55 -2.70
C PRO A 107 10.16 18.28 -1.83
N PHE A 108 9.25 18.17 -0.86
CA PHE A 108 9.13 17.04 0.04
C PHE A 108 7.70 16.53 0.09
N LEU A 109 7.56 15.20 0.20
CA LEU A 109 6.34 14.58 0.70
C LEU A 109 6.57 14.16 2.15
N LYS A 110 5.74 14.65 3.06
CA LYS A 110 5.61 14.17 4.43
C LYS A 110 4.45 13.19 4.51
N ILE A 111 4.69 12.01 5.07
CA ILE A 111 3.64 11.05 5.42
C ILE A 111 3.67 10.86 6.92
N SER A 112 2.57 11.16 7.59
CA SER A 112 2.42 11.02 9.05
C SER A 112 1.34 10.02 9.37
N ASP A 113 1.65 8.99 10.14
CA ASP A 113 0.62 8.13 10.74
C ASP A 113 0.19 8.69 12.11
N TYR A 114 -0.97 8.27 12.63
CA TYR A 114 -1.45 8.55 13.98
C TYR A 114 -2.28 7.38 14.49
N ASN A 115 -2.46 7.31 15.81
CA ASN A 115 -3.09 6.18 16.50
C ASN A 115 -2.35 4.86 16.23
N THR A 116 -1.03 4.97 16.08
CA THR A 116 -0.07 3.86 15.94
C THR A 116 0.93 3.87 17.09
N ARG A 117 1.67 2.77 17.24
CA ARG A 117 2.67 2.61 18.30
C ARG A 117 3.96 3.42 18.09
N GLY A 118 4.15 4.00 16.90
CA GLY A 118 5.45 4.51 16.46
C GLY A 118 6.46 3.39 16.21
N LEU A 119 7.72 3.73 15.95
CA LEU A 119 8.80 2.76 15.74
C LEU A 119 9.57 2.58 17.04
N THR A 120 9.33 1.47 17.73
CA THR A 120 9.94 1.17 19.03
C THR A 120 11.41 0.74 18.89
N GLY A 121 12.14 0.83 19.99
CA GLY A 121 13.51 0.30 20.09
C GLY A 121 14.57 1.11 19.33
N SER A 122 14.36 2.42 19.19
CA SER A 122 15.31 3.35 18.55
C SER A 122 16.64 3.52 19.30
N THR A 123 16.67 3.15 20.59
CA THR A 123 17.87 3.13 21.43
C THR A 123 18.69 1.86 21.28
N GLU A 124 18.10 0.80 20.71
CA GLU A 124 18.72 -0.52 20.61
C GLU A 124 19.55 -0.66 19.33
N VAL A 125 20.53 -1.57 19.38
CA VAL A 125 21.47 -1.75 18.27
C VAL A 125 20.85 -2.57 17.13
N ARG A 126 20.06 -3.61 17.44
CA ARG A 126 19.49 -4.58 16.48
C ARG A 126 18.14 -5.11 16.96
N GLY A 127 17.41 -5.78 16.07
CA GLY A 127 16.21 -6.57 16.39
C GLY A 127 14.94 -5.75 16.62
N THR A 128 14.97 -4.43 16.42
CA THR A 128 13.84 -3.53 16.68
C THR A 128 13.21 -3.01 15.40
N ASP A 129 11.96 -2.56 15.48
CA ASP A 129 11.22 -1.95 14.36
C ASP A 129 12.00 -0.79 13.73
N TRP A 130 12.62 0.06 14.57
CA TRP A 130 13.51 1.14 14.11
C TRP A 130 14.71 0.62 13.30
N HIS A 131 15.40 -0.40 13.83
CA HIS A 131 16.57 -0.98 13.17
C HIS A 131 16.18 -1.68 11.85
N LYS A 132 15.06 -2.41 11.82
CA LYS A 132 14.53 -3.10 10.63
C LYS A 132 14.25 -2.11 9.49
N LEU A 133 13.68 -0.95 9.81
CA LEU A 133 13.37 0.11 8.84
C LEU A 133 14.62 0.81 8.32
N THR A 134 15.53 1.19 9.23
CA THR A 134 16.64 2.10 8.89
C THR A 134 17.89 1.37 8.41
N LYS A 135 18.30 0.28 9.07
CA LYS A 135 19.64 -0.34 8.91
C LYS A 135 19.63 -1.76 8.37
N ALA A 136 18.59 -2.55 8.61
CA ALA A 136 18.55 -3.91 8.10
C ALA A 136 18.43 -3.92 6.56
N ILE A 137 19.06 -4.86 5.88
CA ILE A 137 18.85 -5.15 4.44
C ILE A 137 18.77 -6.68 4.32
N GLY A 138 17.69 -7.22 3.78
CA GLY A 138 17.54 -8.66 3.58
C GLY A 138 17.53 -9.52 4.87
N ALA A 139 17.44 -8.91 6.05
CA ALA A 139 17.27 -9.64 7.30
C ALA A 139 15.79 -10.03 7.44
N SER A 140 15.45 -11.22 6.98
CA SER A 140 14.26 -11.94 7.41
C SER A 140 14.59 -12.56 8.77
N ASP A 141 13.90 -12.18 9.84
CA ASP A 141 14.01 -12.92 11.10
C ASP A 141 13.39 -14.31 10.86
N LYS A 142 14.23 -15.31 10.64
CA LYS A 142 13.83 -16.73 10.54
C LYS A 142 13.62 -17.36 11.93
N GLU A 143 13.11 -16.60 12.89
CA GLU A 143 12.72 -17.15 14.19
C GLU A 143 11.20 -17.10 14.31
N GLY A 144 10.55 -18.22 13.94
CA GLY A 144 9.17 -18.50 14.30
C GLY A 144 8.09 -17.80 13.48
N GLY A 145 7.91 -18.19 12.22
CA GLY A 145 6.59 -18.21 11.53
C GLY A 145 5.76 -16.92 11.44
N GLN A 146 6.26 -15.74 11.81
CA GLN A 146 5.46 -14.51 11.84
C GLN A 146 6.30 -13.27 11.52
N ASP A 147 6.83 -13.12 10.30
CA ASP A 147 7.11 -11.77 9.77
C ASP A 147 7.21 -11.80 8.23
N GLY A 148 6.04 -11.80 7.57
CA GLY A 148 5.90 -11.86 6.12
C GLY A 148 6.25 -10.57 5.37
N SER A 149 7.41 -9.95 5.64
CA SER A 149 7.94 -8.93 4.74
C SER A 149 9.45 -9.14 4.53
N PHE A 150 9.87 -9.27 3.28
CA PHE A 150 11.27 -9.44 2.88
C PHE A 150 12.14 -8.20 3.18
N GLY A 151 11.64 -7.25 3.97
CA GLY A 151 12.23 -5.94 4.19
C GLY A 151 12.34 -5.13 2.90
N ILE A 152 11.62 -5.49 1.84
CA ILE A 152 11.67 -4.83 0.53
C ILE A 152 10.74 -3.62 0.48
N GLY A 153 9.57 -3.68 1.13
CA GLY A 153 8.56 -2.61 1.17
C GLY A 153 9.11 -1.24 1.57
N LYS A 154 10.08 -1.19 2.51
CA LYS A 154 10.77 0.05 2.91
C LYS A 154 11.51 0.79 1.80
N HIS A 155 11.64 0.20 0.61
CA HIS A 155 12.20 0.84 -0.56
C HIS A 155 11.18 1.68 -1.35
N ALA A 156 9.87 1.51 -1.14
CA ALA A 156 8.84 2.27 -1.83
C ALA A 156 9.00 3.81 -1.65
N PRO A 157 9.31 4.33 -0.45
CA PRO A 157 9.63 5.75 -0.27
C PRO A 157 10.83 6.24 -1.10
N PHE A 158 11.85 5.39 -1.27
CA PHE A 158 13.04 5.74 -2.06
C PHE A 158 12.76 5.78 -3.57
N ALA A 159 11.83 4.95 -4.07
CA ALA A 159 11.34 5.02 -5.45
C ALA A 159 10.62 6.36 -5.73
N CYS A 160 10.08 7.00 -4.68
CA CYS A 160 9.44 8.31 -4.77
C CYS A 160 10.38 9.50 -4.53
N SER A 161 11.69 9.26 -4.33
CA SER A 161 12.66 10.31 -4.03
C SER A 161 13.62 10.51 -5.21
N SER A 162 13.59 11.69 -5.84
CA SER A 162 14.60 12.05 -6.85
C SER A 162 16.01 12.22 -6.25
N LEU A 163 16.11 12.35 -4.93
CA LEU A 163 17.37 12.40 -4.19
C LEU A 163 17.73 11.04 -3.56
N ARG A 164 16.91 9.99 -3.75
CA ARG A 164 17.02 8.70 -3.03
C ARG A 164 17.31 8.85 -1.54
N THR A 165 16.62 9.80 -0.91
CA THR A 165 16.83 10.16 0.49
C THR A 165 15.49 10.29 1.19
N VAL A 166 15.39 9.60 2.32
CA VAL A 166 14.20 9.56 3.16
C VAL A 166 14.63 9.84 4.59
N PHE A 167 13.92 10.73 5.28
CA PHE A 167 14.09 10.95 6.71
C PHE A 167 12.93 10.33 7.46
N TYR A 168 13.24 9.72 8.60
CA TYR A 168 12.27 9.13 9.50
C TYR A 168 12.31 9.89 10.81
N CYS A 169 11.15 10.28 11.34
CA CYS A 169 11.01 10.76 12.71
C CYS A 169 9.96 9.92 13.41
N THR A 170 10.23 9.44 14.62
CA THR A 170 9.21 8.74 15.41
C THR A 170 9.11 9.34 16.79
N LYS A 171 7.91 9.26 17.36
CA LYS A 171 7.67 9.30 18.80
C LYS A 171 6.88 8.05 19.14
N ASP A 172 7.50 7.12 19.84
CA ASP A 172 6.87 5.84 20.15
C ASP A 172 6.03 5.89 21.43
N ILE A 173 5.31 4.80 21.70
CA ILE A 173 4.51 4.63 22.92
C ILE A 173 5.34 4.57 24.21
N GLU A 174 6.65 4.30 24.11
CA GLU A 174 7.61 4.43 25.23
C GLU A 174 8.05 5.89 25.44
N LYS A 175 7.49 6.83 24.67
CA LYS A 175 7.80 8.27 24.67
C LYS A 175 9.22 8.58 24.20
N LYS A 176 9.92 7.64 23.57
CA LYS A 176 11.23 7.88 22.96
C LYS A 176 11.04 8.57 21.62
N THR A 177 11.97 9.45 21.28
CA THR A 177 12.02 10.13 19.99
C THR A 177 13.30 9.78 19.25
N ALA A 178 13.20 9.62 17.94
CA ALA A 178 14.34 9.38 17.08
C ALA A 178 14.13 10.01 15.71
N PHE A 179 15.17 10.64 15.18
CA PHE A 179 15.23 11.18 13.83
C PHE A 179 16.46 10.66 13.10
N GLN A 180 16.30 10.16 11.87
CA GLN A 180 17.44 9.72 11.05
C GLN A 180 17.14 9.89 9.56
N GLY A 181 18.12 10.42 8.83
CA GLY A 181 18.12 10.38 7.37
C GLY A 181 18.77 9.10 6.87
N VAL A 182 18.21 8.52 5.81
CA VAL A 182 18.79 7.39 5.09
C VAL A 182 18.86 7.78 3.62
N ALA A 183 20.05 7.65 3.03
CA ALA A 183 20.28 7.86 1.61
C ALA A 183 20.73 6.56 0.96
N LYS A 184 20.16 6.21 -0.20
CA LYS A 184 20.49 5.01 -0.98
C LYS A 184 21.05 5.42 -2.35
N LEU A 185 22.30 5.88 -2.37
CA LEU A 185 22.97 6.38 -3.55
C LEU A 185 23.76 5.27 -4.24
N VAL A 186 25.04 5.52 -4.52
CA VAL A 186 25.98 4.63 -5.19
C VAL A 186 27.33 4.72 -4.49
N THR A 187 28.19 3.74 -4.72
CA THR A 187 29.59 3.82 -4.28
C THR A 187 30.26 5.07 -4.84
N HIS A 188 30.98 5.79 -3.99
CA HIS A 188 31.72 7.00 -4.31
C HIS A 188 32.94 7.15 -3.38
N GLN A 189 33.80 8.14 -3.64
CA GLN A 189 34.91 8.47 -2.75
C GLN A 189 34.49 9.51 -1.71
N ASN A 190 34.84 9.25 -0.46
CA ASN A 190 34.68 10.22 0.62
C ASN A 190 35.84 11.26 0.61
N PRO A 191 35.80 12.32 1.45
CA PRO A 191 36.87 13.34 1.48
C PRO A 191 38.26 12.84 1.87
N LYS A 192 38.38 11.61 2.39
CA LYS A 192 39.66 10.96 2.70
C LYS A 192 40.18 10.11 1.54
N GLY A 193 39.46 10.03 0.43
CA GLY A 193 39.77 9.18 -0.72
C GLY A 193 39.36 7.71 -0.54
N GLU A 194 38.63 7.37 0.52
CA GLU A 194 38.15 6.00 0.75
C GLU A 194 36.87 5.74 -0.06
N THR A 195 36.79 4.58 -0.68
CA THR A 195 35.58 4.10 -1.35
C THR A 195 34.50 3.75 -0.33
N THR A 196 33.25 4.17 -0.56
CA THR A 196 32.13 3.97 0.37
C THR A 196 31.09 2.98 -0.13
N GLN A 197 30.29 2.47 0.80
CA GLN A 197 28.99 1.90 0.47
C GLN A 197 28.07 2.96 -0.17
N GLY A 198 27.07 2.53 -0.94
CA GLY A 198 26.07 3.42 -1.52
C GLY A 198 25.02 3.90 -0.52
N THR A 199 24.84 3.18 0.60
CA THR A 199 23.90 3.58 1.66
C THR A 199 24.59 4.45 2.72
N GLY A 200 24.00 5.58 3.06
CA GLY A 200 24.50 6.50 4.09
C GLY A 200 23.42 6.95 5.05
N PHE A 201 23.85 7.49 6.19
CA PHE A 201 22.98 7.86 7.30
C PHE A 201 23.25 9.28 7.77
N TYR A 202 22.18 10.05 7.99
CA TYR A 202 22.24 11.32 8.70
C TYR A 202 21.83 11.14 10.15
N GLY A 203 22.69 11.58 11.06
CA GLY A 203 22.42 11.55 12.49
C GLY A 203 23.71 11.76 13.26
N GLU A 204 23.80 11.14 14.44
CA GLU A 204 25.03 11.15 15.22
C GLU A 204 26.13 10.35 14.52
N LYS A 205 27.30 10.98 14.33
CA LYS A 205 28.46 10.32 13.68
C LYS A 205 28.87 9.02 14.37
N LYS A 206 28.89 9.00 15.71
CA LYS A 206 29.31 7.83 16.48
C LYS A 206 28.24 6.74 16.37
N GLY A 207 28.60 5.62 15.75
CA GLY A 207 27.70 4.46 15.60
C GLY A 207 26.55 4.67 14.61
N LEU A 208 26.57 5.75 13.82
CA LEU A 208 25.52 6.08 12.84
C LEU A 208 24.14 6.07 13.50
N ARG A 209 24.03 6.67 14.68
CA ARG A 209 22.82 6.61 15.51
C ARG A 209 21.83 7.69 15.07
N PRO A 210 20.52 7.48 15.33
CA PRO A 210 19.55 8.56 15.16
C PRO A 210 19.86 9.74 16.09
N VAL A 211 19.27 10.89 15.78
CA VAL A 211 19.20 12.05 16.67
C VAL A 211 18.06 11.82 17.64
N PHE A 212 18.37 11.76 18.94
CA PHE A 212 17.36 11.55 19.98
C PHE A 212 16.71 12.85 20.46
N ASP A 213 17.48 13.94 20.49
CA ASP A 213 16.98 15.28 20.80
C ASP A 213 16.47 15.98 19.53
N LEU A 214 15.14 16.04 19.38
CA LEU A 214 14.50 16.70 18.24
C LEU A 214 14.72 18.22 18.21
N GLY A 215 15.25 18.82 19.28
CA GLY A 215 15.71 20.22 19.28
C GLY A 215 16.96 20.46 18.42
N GLU A 216 17.74 19.42 18.12
CA GLU A 216 18.91 19.52 17.23
C GLU A 216 18.53 19.51 15.73
N VAL A 217 17.24 19.30 15.40
CA VAL A 217 16.75 19.29 14.01
C VAL A 217 15.74 20.41 13.77
N HIS A 218 15.59 20.83 12.51
CA HIS A 218 14.62 21.86 12.15
C HIS A 218 13.20 21.41 12.52
N GLN A 219 12.39 22.32 13.07
CA GLN A 219 11.06 22.01 13.63
C GLN A 219 10.09 21.32 12.65
N LEU A 220 10.29 21.47 11.34
CA LEU A 220 9.50 20.78 10.31
C LEU A 220 9.64 19.25 10.36
N PHE A 221 10.77 18.76 10.88
CA PHE A 221 11.06 17.34 11.05
C PHE A 221 10.68 16.81 12.44
N ALA A 222 10.30 17.69 13.36
CA ALA A 222 10.01 17.31 14.74
C ALA A 222 8.55 16.87 14.90
N ARG A 223 8.36 15.74 15.59
CA ARG A 223 7.05 15.16 15.88
C ARG A 223 6.66 15.32 17.35
N ARG A 224 5.38 15.61 17.62
CA ARG A 224 4.85 15.81 18.99
C ARG A 224 3.93 14.70 19.49
N ARG A 225 3.16 14.06 18.59
CA ARG A 225 2.19 12.98 18.89
C ARG A 225 2.81 11.61 18.61
N PHE A 226 2.26 10.55 19.21
CA PHE A 226 2.72 9.17 18.94
C PHE A 226 2.51 8.77 17.48
N GLY A 227 3.48 8.09 16.91
CA GLY A 227 3.53 7.65 15.52
C GLY A 227 4.86 8.00 14.84
N THR A 228 4.86 7.97 13.52
CA THR A 228 6.00 8.07 12.63
C THR A 228 5.71 9.04 11.50
N ASP A 229 6.68 9.91 11.24
CA ASP A 229 6.76 10.75 10.05
C ASP A 229 7.82 10.21 9.09
N ILE A 230 7.47 10.14 7.81
CA ILE A 230 8.34 9.79 6.70
C ILE A 230 8.46 11.00 5.79
N TYR A 231 9.66 11.48 5.56
CA TYR A 231 9.95 12.66 4.73
C TYR A 231 10.73 12.23 3.50
N ILE A 232 10.07 12.25 2.34
CA ILE A 232 10.65 11.86 1.06
C ILE A 232 11.22 13.10 0.38
N ALA A 233 12.55 13.18 0.28
CA ALA A 233 13.23 14.36 -0.26
C ALA A 233 13.25 14.35 -1.79
N GLY A 234 13.01 15.48 -2.43
CA GLY A 234 12.97 15.60 -3.89
C GLY A 234 11.78 14.86 -4.51
N PHE A 235 10.60 14.97 -3.88
CA PHE A 235 9.36 14.41 -4.38
C PHE A 235 8.88 15.21 -5.61
N ASP A 236 8.97 14.60 -6.80
CA ASP A 236 8.82 15.27 -8.10
C ASP A 236 7.81 14.49 -8.98
N TYR A 237 6.52 14.63 -8.66
CA TYR A 237 5.42 13.82 -9.24
C TYR A 237 4.32 14.64 -9.91
N GLY A 238 4.57 15.90 -10.26
CA GLY A 238 3.58 16.76 -10.91
C GLY A 238 2.41 17.15 -9.99
N GLU A 239 1.38 17.78 -10.55
CA GLU A 239 0.21 18.27 -9.79
C GLU A 239 -0.84 17.18 -9.52
N ASP A 240 -0.83 16.10 -10.31
CA ASP A 240 -1.81 15.01 -10.23
C ASP A 240 -1.50 13.97 -9.14
N TRP A 241 -0.38 14.12 -8.40
CA TRP A 241 0.04 13.17 -7.38
C TRP A 241 -1.04 12.90 -6.32
N GLU A 242 -1.78 13.93 -5.89
CA GLU A 242 -2.86 13.77 -4.91
C GLU A 242 -3.94 12.84 -5.45
N SER A 243 -4.38 13.06 -6.69
CA SER A 243 -5.41 12.24 -7.33
C SER A 243 -4.99 10.78 -7.46
N ARG A 244 -3.71 10.52 -7.75
CA ARG A 244 -3.15 9.18 -7.87
C ARG A 244 -3.09 8.46 -6.52
N ILE A 245 -2.72 9.16 -5.45
CA ILE A 245 -2.77 8.60 -4.09
C ILE A 245 -4.21 8.36 -3.66
N VAL A 246 -5.15 9.29 -3.91
CA VAL A 246 -6.57 9.11 -3.57
C VAL A 246 -7.15 7.86 -4.24
N ARG A 247 -6.93 7.67 -5.56
CA ARG A 247 -7.37 6.47 -6.28
C ARG A 247 -6.78 5.20 -5.66
N SER A 248 -5.47 5.19 -5.42
CA SER A 248 -4.80 4.05 -4.80
C SER A 248 -5.37 3.74 -3.40
N VAL A 249 -5.65 4.75 -2.58
CA VAL A 249 -6.26 4.56 -1.26
C VAL A 249 -7.62 3.90 -1.37
N ILE A 250 -8.48 4.38 -2.28
CA ILE A 250 -9.82 3.81 -2.49
C ILE A 250 -9.71 2.35 -2.95
N GLU A 251 -8.91 2.07 -3.98
CA GLU A 251 -8.79 0.72 -4.54
C GLU A 251 -8.27 -0.30 -3.52
N ASN A 252 -7.34 0.12 -2.67
CA ASN A 252 -6.63 -0.81 -1.80
C ASN A 252 -7.22 -0.87 -0.38
N PHE A 253 -7.92 0.16 0.09
CA PHE A 253 -8.36 0.26 1.48
C PHE A 253 -9.83 0.67 1.67
N LEU A 254 -10.68 0.56 0.63
CA LEU A 254 -12.12 0.86 0.77
C LEU A 254 -12.76 0.13 1.95
N VAL A 255 -12.36 -1.12 2.24
CA VAL A 255 -12.91 -1.91 3.35
C VAL A 255 -12.49 -1.32 4.70
N ALA A 256 -11.19 -1.03 4.89
CA ALA A 256 -10.69 -0.42 6.13
C ALA A 256 -11.37 0.93 6.43
N ILE A 257 -11.65 1.71 5.37
CA ILE A 257 -12.28 3.03 5.46
C ILE A 257 -13.77 2.88 5.77
N HIS A 258 -14.46 1.99 5.06
CA HIS A 258 -15.88 1.69 5.27
C HIS A 258 -16.13 1.20 6.71
N GLU A 259 -15.28 0.32 7.23
CA GLU A 259 -15.34 -0.18 8.61
C GLU A 259 -14.86 0.83 9.67
N GLN A 260 -14.56 2.06 9.28
CA GLN A 260 -14.11 3.14 10.17
C GLN A 260 -12.82 2.80 10.93
N GLN A 261 -11.96 1.96 10.34
CA GLN A 261 -10.69 1.56 10.91
C GLN A 261 -9.52 2.39 10.36
N LEU A 262 -9.73 3.08 9.24
CA LEU A 262 -8.74 3.91 8.57
C LEU A 262 -9.34 5.25 8.13
N ILE A 263 -8.59 6.31 8.38
CA ILE A 263 -8.81 7.63 7.79
C ILE A 263 -7.54 8.01 7.04
N VAL A 264 -7.68 8.48 5.81
CA VAL A 264 -6.55 9.00 5.03
C VAL A 264 -6.77 10.47 4.70
N ARG A 265 -5.73 11.29 4.81
CA ARG A 265 -5.72 12.66 4.29
C ARG A 265 -4.66 12.77 3.21
N VAL A 266 -5.03 13.32 2.06
CA VAL A 266 -4.12 13.57 0.94
C VAL A 266 -4.27 15.04 0.58
N GLY A 267 -3.29 15.86 0.96
CA GLY A 267 -3.42 17.32 0.90
C GLY A 267 -4.65 17.77 1.70
N ASN A 268 -5.61 18.38 1.00
CA ASN A 268 -6.87 18.82 1.61
C ASN A 268 -7.99 17.76 1.56
N THR A 269 -7.80 16.67 0.81
CA THR A 269 -8.80 15.61 0.65
C THR A 269 -8.77 14.68 1.85
N ARG A 270 -9.89 14.58 2.56
CA ARG A 270 -10.09 13.62 3.65
C ARG A 270 -10.90 12.44 3.14
N ILE A 271 -10.40 11.23 3.34
CA ILE A 271 -11.00 9.96 2.97
C ILE A 271 -11.35 9.24 4.27
N ASP A 272 -12.64 9.19 4.58
CA ASP A 272 -13.22 8.41 5.68
C ASP A 272 -14.55 7.80 5.23
N SER A 273 -15.23 7.07 6.10
CA SER A 273 -16.50 6.41 5.76
C SER A 273 -17.59 7.38 5.26
N THR A 274 -17.54 8.66 5.63
CA THR A 274 -18.53 9.67 5.23
C THR A 274 -18.23 10.29 3.88
N SER A 275 -16.94 10.52 3.56
CA SER A 275 -16.54 11.08 2.28
C SER A 275 -16.32 10.04 1.18
N LEU A 276 -16.12 8.77 1.56
CA LEU A 276 -15.83 7.66 0.63
C LEU A 276 -16.81 7.54 -0.54
N PRO A 277 -18.16 7.61 -0.38
CA PRO A 277 -19.09 7.53 -1.51
C PRO A 277 -18.82 8.59 -2.58
N SER A 278 -18.76 9.87 -2.17
CA SER A 278 -18.52 10.99 -3.07
C SER A 278 -17.15 10.94 -3.74
N LEU A 279 -16.14 10.39 -3.06
CA LEU A 279 -14.81 10.22 -3.62
C LEU A 279 -14.73 9.06 -4.62
N ILE A 280 -15.48 7.97 -4.40
CA ILE A 280 -15.63 6.90 -5.39
C ILE A 280 -16.25 7.46 -6.66
N GLU A 281 -17.30 8.28 -6.54
CA GLU A 281 -17.93 8.96 -7.67
C GLU A 281 -16.92 9.84 -8.44
N ALA A 282 -16.22 10.71 -7.73
CA ALA A 282 -15.32 11.69 -8.32
C ALA A 282 -14.07 11.07 -8.96
N TYR A 283 -13.51 10.02 -8.36
CA TYR A 283 -12.20 9.47 -8.75
C TYR A 283 -12.25 8.14 -9.50
N MET A 284 -13.30 7.34 -9.34
CA MET A 284 -13.31 5.95 -9.80
C MET A 284 -14.35 5.65 -10.89
N LEU A 285 -15.51 6.31 -10.91
CA LEU A 285 -16.59 5.94 -11.85
C LEU A 285 -16.23 6.12 -13.33
N ASN A 286 -15.43 7.15 -13.65
CA ASN A 286 -14.98 7.40 -15.01
C ASN A 286 -13.75 6.55 -15.41
N ASP A 287 -13.23 5.74 -14.49
CA ASP A 287 -12.15 4.81 -14.78
C ASP A 287 -12.71 3.43 -15.10
N ALA A 288 -12.86 3.12 -16.38
CA ALA A 288 -13.37 1.83 -16.86
C ALA A 288 -12.54 0.62 -16.39
N LYS A 289 -11.33 0.83 -15.86
CA LYS A 289 -10.51 -0.24 -15.29
C LYS A 289 -10.82 -0.49 -13.81
N SER A 290 -11.46 0.45 -13.13
CA SER A 290 -11.70 0.33 -11.70
C SER A 290 -12.92 -0.54 -11.40
N VAL A 291 -12.70 -1.50 -10.50
CA VAL A 291 -13.75 -2.36 -9.94
C VAL A 291 -14.12 -1.98 -8.50
N ALA A 292 -13.43 -0.98 -7.93
CA ALA A 292 -13.67 -0.49 -6.58
C ALA A 292 -15.13 -0.03 -6.34
N PRO A 293 -15.80 0.67 -7.29
CA PRO A 293 -17.21 1.02 -7.12
C PRO A 293 -18.11 -0.21 -6.93
N CYS A 294 -17.87 -1.28 -7.69
CA CYS A 294 -18.65 -2.52 -7.59
C CYS A 294 -18.41 -3.23 -6.23
N PHE A 295 -17.17 -3.22 -5.73
CA PHE A 295 -16.87 -3.77 -4.40
C PHE A 295 -17.49 -2.94 -3.28
N TYR A 296 -17.53 -1.62 -3.43
CA TYR A 296 -18.21 -0.75 -2.48
C TYR A 296 -19.72 -1.05 -2.43
N GLN A 297 -20.36 -1.22 -3.59
CA GLN A 297 -21.77 -1.63 -3.66
C GLN A 297 -22.02 -2.99 -3.00
N ALA A 298 -21.11 -3.96 -3.15
CA ALA A 298 -21.22 -5.22 -2.41
C ALA A 298 -21.22 -5.03 -0.88
N LEU A 299 -20.56 -3.99 -0.35
CA LEU A 299 -20.53 -3.69 1.08
C LEU A 299 -21.76 -2.94 1.57
N VAL A 300 -22.32 -2.02 0.76
CA VAL A 300 -23.34 -1.06 1.23
C VAL A 300 -24.72 -1.21 0.60
N GLY A 301 -24.82 -1.86 -0.57
CA GLY A 301 -26.06 -1.97 -1.33
C GLY A 301 -27.17 -2.68 -0.55
N GLU A 302 -28.42 -2.33 -0.85
CA GLU A 302 -29.60 -2.90 -0.20
C GLU A 302 -29.74 -4.39 -0.50
N ASP A 303 -29.54 -4.78 -1.76
CA ASP A 303 -29.65 -6.17 -2.23
C ASP A 303 -28.37 -7.00 -2.00
N LYS A 304 -27.54 -6.61 -1.03
CA LYS A 304 -26.31 -7.36 -0.73
C LYS A 304 -26.63 -8.64 0.04
N HIS A 305 -25.95 -9.70 -0.34
CA HIS A 305 -25.89 -10.95 0.42
C HIS A 305 -24.68 -10.92 1.35
N PHE A 306 -24.88 -11.34 2.61
CA PHE A 306 -23.84 -11.41 3.62
C PHE A 306 -23.74 -12.81 4.21
N TYR A 307 -22.53 -13.35 4.22
CA TYR A 307 -22.22 -14.67 4.76
C TYR A 307 -21.00 -14.58 5.66
N PHE A 308 -20.94 -15.43 6.68
CA PHE A 308 -19.81 -15.53 7.58
C PHE A 308 -19.63 -16.97 8.10
N ASP A 309 -18.41 -17.29 8.48
CA ASP A 309 -18.05 -18.48 9.26
C ASP A 309 -17.15 -18.00 10.40
N ASP A 310 -17.60 -18.14 11.64
CA ASP A 310 -16.88 -17.64 12.82
C ASP A 310 -15.60 -18.44 13.13
N ASP A 311 -15.49 -19.69 12.63
CA ASP A 311 -14.31 -20.54 12.85
C ASP A 311 -13.92 -21.31 11.58
N PHE A 312 -13.63 -20.56 10.52
CA PHE A 312 -13.30 -21.12 9.22
C PHE A 312 -12.04 -21.99 9.30
N GLN A 313 -12.21 -23.30 9.13
CA GLN A 313 -11.14 -24.30 9.20
C GLN A 313 -10.36 -24.29 10.52
N GLY A 314 -10.95 -23.81 11.63
CA GLY A 314 -10.24 -23.65 12.91
C GLY A 314 -9.29 -22.44 12.95
N LEU A 315 -9.38 -21.53 11.97
CA LEU A 315 -8.46 -20.38 11.79
C LEU A 315 -9.12 -19.03 12.09
N GLY A 316 -10.36 -19.06 12.60
CA GLY A 316 -11.16 -17.90 12.96
C GLY A 316 -12.02 -17.32 11.83
N ARG A 317 -12.65 -16.19 12.14
CA ARG A 317 -13.75 -15.64 11.35
C ARG A 317 -13.36 -15.20 9.94
N VAL A 318 -14.23 -15.52 8.98
CA VAL A 318 -14.23 -14.97 7.61
C VAL A 318 -15.61 -14.44 7.24
N GLU A 319 -15.65 -13.47 6.34
CA GLU A 319 -16.87 -12.82 5.87
C GLU A 319 -16.88 -12.73 4.35
N LEU A 320 -18.07 -12.77 3.76
CA LEU A 320 -18.30 -12.56 2.33
C LEU A 320 -19.51 -11.66 2.13
N HIS A 321 -19.28 -10.56 1.44
CA HIS A 321 -20.31 -9.67 0.92
C HIS A 321 -20.43 -9.88 -0.59
N VAL A 322 -21.65 -9.98 -1.12
CA VAL A 322 -21.89 -10.14 -2.56
C VAL A 322 -23.04 -9.26 -2.99
N ALA A 323 -22.89 -8.54 -4.09
CA ALA A 323 -24.00 -7.95 -4.81
C ALA A 323 -24.03 -8.51 -6.24
N ALA A 324 -25.22 -8.78 -6.74
CA ALA A 324 -25.45 -9.30 -8.09
C ALA A 324 -26.01 -8.20 -8.99
N HIS A 325 -25.42 -8.04 -10.17
CA HIS A 325 -25.90 -7.10 -11.19
C HIS A 325 -25.32 -7.50 -12.55
N ALA A 326 -26.09 -7.32 -13.63
CA ALA A 326 -25.70 -7.76 -14.98
C ALA A 326 -24.33 -7.20 -15.44
N ASP A 327 -24.03 -5.95 -15.05
CA ASP A 327 -22.81 -5.23 -15.41
C ASP A 327 -21.60 -5.51 -14.51
N TYR A 328 -21.75 -6.33 -13.47
CA TYR A 328 -20.66 -6.55 -12.52
C TYR A 328 -19.55 -7.49 -13.04
N PRO A 329 -18.29 -7.29 -12.58
CA PRO A 329 -17.12 -7.85 -13.23
C PRO A 329 -16.87 -9.34 -12.97
N LYS A 330 -17.71 -10.01 -12.15
CA LYS A 330 -17.55 -11.41 -11.72
C LYS A 330 -16.25 -11.62 -10.93
N GLN A 331 -16.06 -10.78 -9.90
CA GLN A 331 -14.83 -10.72 -9.11
C GLN A 331 -15.13 -10.64 -7.62
N VAL A 332 -14.20 -11.16 -6.81
CA VAL A 332 -14.21 -11.00 -5.36
C VAL A 332 -12.92 -10.30 -4.92
N ALA A 333 -13.02 -9.16 -4.25
CA ALA A 333 -11.90 -8.54 -3.56
C ALA A 333 -11.47 -9.46 -2.40
N MET A 334 -10.21 -9.91 -2.42
CA MET A 334 -9.63 -10.73 -1.35
C MET A 334 -8.96 -9.81 -0.34
N VAL A 335 -9.52 -9.70 0.87
CA VAL A 335 -9.16 -8.67 1.86
C VAL A 335 -8.62 -9.31 3.13
N ARG A 336 -7.53 -8.73 3.65
CA ARG A 336 -6.96 -9.12 4.95
C ARG A 336 -7.56 -8.34 6.10
N ARG A 337 -7.25 -8.77 7.33
CA ARG A 337 -7.67 -8.11 8.58
C ARG A 337 -7.30 -6.64 8.66
N SER A 338 -6.20 -6.21 8.03
CA SER A 338 -5.83 -4.79 7.95
C SER A 338 -6.86 -3.95 7.17
N GLY A 339 -7.77 -4.60 6.43
CA GLY A 339 -8.72 -4.00 5.51
C GLY A 339 -8.11 -3.68 4.14
N MET A 340 -6.89 -4.19 3.88
CA MET A 340 -6.24 -4.07 2.58
C MET A 340 -6.76 -5.13 1.60
N VAL A 341 -7.21 -4.69 0.43
CA VAL A 341 -7.47 -5.55 -0.73
C VAL A 341 -6.13 -6.08 -1.23
N VAL A 342 -5.90 -7.38 -1.14
CA VAL A 342 -4.70 -8.04 -1.66
C VAL A 342 -4.79 -8.09 -3.18
N TYR A 343 -5.88 -8.66 -3.70
CA TYR A 343 -6.15 -8.72 -5.13
C TYR A 343 -7.63 -8.99 -5.42
N PRO A 344 -8.13 -8.60 -6.60
CA PRO A 344 -9.42 -9.06 -7.08
C PRO A 344 -9.28 -10.47 -7.67
N LYS A 345 -9.85 -11.48 -7.01
CA LYS A 345 -9.94 -12.84 -7.54
C LYS A 345 -10.95 -12.87 -8.68
N LYS A 346 -10.55 -13.47 -9.81
CA LYS A 346 -11.33 -13.59 -11.05
C LYS A 346 -11.64 -15.05 -11.37
N HIS A 347 -12.33 -15.28 -12.49
CA HIS A 347 -12.57 -16.59 -13.09
C HIS A 347 -13.48 -17.53 -12.28
N PHE A 348 -14.52 -16.99 -11.66
CA PHE A 348 -15.59 -17.81 -11.07
C PHE A 348 -16.45 -18.43 -12.17
N ARG A 349 -16.69 -19.74 -12.06
CA ARG A 349 -17.51 -20.52 -13.01
C ARG A 349 -18.97 -20.53 -12.53
N THR A 350 -19.66 -19.43 -12.74
CA THR A 350 -21.09 -19.25 -12.46
C THR A 350 -21.70 -18.40 -13.57
N PRO A 351 -22.96 -18.61 -13.99
CA PRO A 351 -23.63 -17.71 -14.92
C PRO A 351 -23.79 -16.29 -14.31
N LEU A 352 -24.11 -16.23 -13.01
CA LEU A 352 -24.32 -15.01 -12.22
C LEU A 352 -23.21 -13.96 -12.42
N LYS A 353 -23.60 -12.72 -12.67
CA LYS A 353 -22.72 -11.54 -12.70
C LYS A 353 -22.79 -10.85 -11.34
N PHE A 354 -21.62 -10.66 -10.73
CA PHE A 354 -21.54 -10.21 -9.34
C PHE A 354 -20.24 -9.46 -9.04
N ALA A 355 -20.25 -8.74 -7.94
CA ALA A 355 -19.07 -8.22 -7.26
C ALA A 355 -19.12 -8.68 -5.80
N GLY A 356 -17.98 -9.09 -5.25
CA GLY A 356 -17.93 -9.53 -3.86
C GLY A 356 -16.70 -9.01 -3.12
N VAL A 357 -16.78 -9.08 -1.79
CA VAL A 357 -15.69 -8.73 -0.88
C VAL A 357 -15.56 -9.86 0.13
N PHE A 358 -14.46 -10.60 0.06
CA PHE A 358 -14.08 -11.60 1.06
C PHE A 358 -13.16 -10.95 2.07
N ILE A 359 -13.47 -11.07 3.37
CA ILE A 359 -12.69 -10.48 4.45
C ILE A 359 -12.24 -11.56 5.43
N ALA A 360 -10.93 -11.78 5.51
CA ALA A 360 -10.36 -12.63 6.56
C ALA A 360 -10.21 -11.81 7.86
N LYS A 361 -10.99 -12.12 8.90
CA LYS A 361 -10.96 -11.41 10.20
C LYS A 361 -10.11 -12.11 11.25
N GLY A 362 -10.06 -13.44 11.23
CA GLY A 362 -9.32 -14.26 12.20
C GLY A 362 -7.82 -13.99 12.22
N GLU A 363 -7.20 -14.01 13.40
CA GLU A 363 -5.75 -13.75 13.53
C GLU A 363 -4.92 -14.88 12.89
N ALA A 364 -5.30 -16.13 13.13
CA ALA A 364 -4.59 -17.31 12.64
C ALA A 364 -4.62 -17.41 11.10
N ILE A 365 -5.79 -17.23 10.47
CA ILE A 365 -5.88 -17.19 9.00
C ILE A 365 -5.03 -16.04 8.42
N ASN A 366 -5.03 -14.86 9.05
CA ASN A 366 -4.25 -13.73 8.56
C ASN A 366 -2.75 -13.91 8.70
N ALA A 367 -2.27 -14.59 9.74
CA ALA A 367 -0.86 -14.94 9.88
C ALA A 367 -0.39 -15.78 8.68
N ILE A 368 -1.20 -16.78 8.28
CA ILE A 368 -0.93 -17.59 7.09
C ILE A 368 -1.00 -16.72 5.83
N LEU A 369 -2.09 -16.00 5.59
CA LEU A 369 -2.28 -15.18 4.39
C LEU A 369 -1.16 -14.14 4.19
N LYS A 370 -0.74 -13.47 5.28
CA LYS A 370 0.39 -12.52 5.25
C LYS A 370 1.70 -13.17 4.83
N SER A 371 1.94 -14.41 5.23
CA SER A 371 3.16 -15.14 4.83
C SER A 371 3.19 -15.52 3.34
N LEU A 372 2.03 -15.55 2.66
CA LEU A 372 1.93 -15.94 1.25
C LEU A 372 2.33 -14.81 0.30
N GLU A 373 2.64 -13.62 0.78
CA GLU A 373 2.62 -12.45 -0.08
C GLU A 373 3.98 -12.03 -0.61
N PRO A 374 4.01 -11.56 -1.87
CA PRO A 374 5.15 -10.87 -2.40
C PRO A 374 5.27 -9.46 -1.79
N PRO A 375 6.42 -8.80 -1.95
CA PRO A 375 6.63 -7.41 -1.51
C PRO A 375 5.63 -6.39 -2.08
N SER A 376 5.05 -6.65 -3.25
CA SER A 376 4.00 -5.83 -3.87
C SER A 376 2.62 -6.00 -3.22
N HIS A 377 2.48 -7.04 -2.38
CA HIS A 377 1.24 -7.43 -1.72
C HIS A 377 0.06 -7.71 -2.67
N ASP A 378 0.29 -8.00 -3.95
CA ASP A 378 -0.73 -8.00 -5.01
C ASP A 378 -1.31 -9.39 -5.36
N TYR A 379 -0.92 -10.44 -4.63
CA TYR A 379 -1.51 -11.80 -4.71
C TYR A 379 -0.99 -12.69 -3.57
N TRP A 380 -1.58 -13.89 -3.42
CA TRP A 380 -1.10 -14.93 -2.50
C TRP A 380 -0.37 -16.04 -3.24
N GLU A 381 0.91 -16.22 -2.93
CA GLU A 381 1.83 -17.26 -3.42
C GLU A 381 2.00 -18.38 -2.38
N PRO A 382 1.37 -19.56 -2.56
CA PRO A 382 1.54 -20.68 -1.64
C PRO A 382 2.98 -21.12 -1.44
N GLU A 383 3.84 -20.95 -2.47
CA GLU A 383 5.25 -21.38 -2.41
C GLU A 383 6.12 -20.50 -1.50
N ARG A 384 5.60 -19.37 -1.00
CA ARG A 384 6.30 -18.57 0.01
C ARG A 384 6.16 -19.11 1.43
N HIS A 385 5.17 -19.95 1.67
CA HIS A 385 4.95 -20.54 2.99
C HIS A 385 5.93 -21.68 3.25
N ASP A 386 6.34 -21.86 4.50
CA ASP A 386 7.18 -23.01 4.91
C ASP A 386 6.50 -24.36 4.63
N ARG A 387 5.16 -24.37 4.58
CA ARG A 387 4.33 -25.54 4.25
C ARG A 387 3.41 -25.24 3.07
N PRO A 388 3.90 -25.27 1.81
CA PRO A 388 3.11 -24.84 0.66
C PRO A 388 1.83 -25.67 0.41
N ALA A 389 1.83 -26.94 0.80
CA ALA A 389 0.65 -27.81 0.67
C ALA A 389 -0.53 -27.32 1.53
N GLU A 390 -0.27 -26.90 2.76
CA GLU A 390 -1.28 -26.33 3.66
C GLU A 390 -1.80 -24.99 3.14
N ALA A 391 -0.91 -24.14 2.64
CA ALA A 391 -1.29 -22.87 2.03
C ALA A 391 -2.20 -23.07 0.79
N ARG A 392 -1.86 -24.03 -0.09
CA ARG A 392 -2.72 -24.40 -1.22
C ARG A 392 -4.08 -24.92 -0.76
N ALA A 393 -4.11 -25.76 0.27
CA ALA A 393 -5.36 -26.29 0.82
C ALA A 393 -6.26 -25.17 1.37
N LEU A 394 -5.70 -24.22 2.11
CA LEU A 394 -6.41 -23.05 2.63
C LEU A 394 -6.99 -22.19 1.51
N LEU A 395 -6.19 -21.79 0.52
CA LEU A 395 -6.68 -20.98 -0.61
C LEU A 395 -7.76 -21.70 -1.43
N LYS A 396 -7.65 -23.03 -1.55
CA LYS A 396 -8.69 -23.85 -2.16
C LYS A 396 -9.96 -23.86 -1.32
N ALA A 397 -9.87 -24.04 0.00
CA ALA A 397 -11.01 -24.00 0.91
C ALA A 397 -11.75 -22.66 0.82
N ILE A 398 -11.02 -21.53 0.86
CA ILE A 398 -11.60 -20.19 0.68
C ILE A 398 -12.33 -20.10 -0.66
N THR A 399 -11.71 -20.58 -1.74
CA THR A 399 -12.32 -20.53 -3.08
C THR A 399 -13.60 -21.37 -3.17
N VAL A 400 -13.62 -22.55 -2.56
CA VAL A 400 -14.79 -23.44 -2.50
C VAL A 400 -15.91 -22.77 -1.72
N TRP A 401 -15.61 -22.29 -0.51
CA TRP A 401 -16.57 -21.60 0.36
C TRP A 401 -17.22 -20.39 -0.32
N ILE A 402 -16.44 -19.56 -1.03
CA ILE A 402 -16.99 -18.45 -1.83
C ILE A 402 -17.89 -18.98 -2.96
N THR A 403 -17.45 -20.03 -3.68
CA THR A 403 -18.18 -20.56 -4.83
C THR A 403 -19.52 -21.18 -4.42
N ASP A 404 -19.59 -21.83 -3.27
CA ASP A 404 -20.82 -22.45 -2.78
C ASP A 404 -21.88 -21.38 -2.44
N HIS A 405 -21.51 -20.29 -1.76
CA HIS A 405 -22.44 -19.17 -1.51
C HIS A 405 -22.85 -18.45 -2.80
N LEU A 406 -21.96 -18.32 -3.79
CA LEU A 406 -22.32 -17.76 -5.10
C LEU A 406 -23.35 -18.62 -5.85
N ARG A 407 -23.36 -19.94 -5.62
CA ARG A 407 -24.36 -20.85 -6.21
C ARG A 407 -25.71 -20.68 -5.55
N GLU A 408 -25.76 -20.49 -4.23
CA GLU A 408 -27.00 -20.24 -3.49
C GLU A 408 -27.74 -19.00 -4.04
N ILE A 409 -27.00 -17.93 -4.35
CA ILE A 409 -27.57 -16.71 -4.95
C ILE A 409 -28.11 -17.02 -6.35
N SER A 410 -27.33 -17.73 -7.18
CA SER A 410 -27.76 -18.09 -8.53
C SER A 410 -29.03 -18.93 -8.53
N THR A 411 -29.14 -19.90 -7.62
CA THR A 411 -30.35 -20.73 -7.51
C THR A 411 -31.55 -19.95 -6.98
N ALA A 412 -31.35 -18.92 -6.15
CA ALA A 412 -32.43 -18.07 -5.69
C ALA A 412 -32.99 -17.19 -6.83
N VAL A 413 -32.10 -16.63 -7.66
CA VAL A 413 -32.47 -15.83 -8.84
C VAL A 413 -33.23 -16.69 -9.87
N ASP A 414 -32.75 -17.91 -10.15
CA ASP A 414 -33.42 -18.84 -11.07
C ASP A 414 -34.83 -19.26 -10.59
N VAL A 415 -35.11 -19.21 -9.28
CA VAL A 415 -36.43 -19.55 -8.69
C VAL A 415 -37.37 -18.35 -8.70
N GLU A 416 -36.86 -17.12 -8.52
CA GLU A 416 -37.66 -15.89 -8.61
C GLU A 416 -38.02 -15.50 -10.05
N GLU A 417 -37.20 -15.88 -11.05
CA GLU A 417 -37.53 -15.69 -12.48
C GLU A 417 -38.52 -16.71 -13.05
N ILE A 418 -39.08 -17.62 -12.23
CA ILE A 418 -40.18 -18.49 -12.67
C ILE A 418 -41.49 -17.70 -12.61
N ASP A 419 -41.74 -16.96 -13.69
CA ASP A 419 -43.02 -16.33 -13.98
C ASP A 419 -44.16 -17.38 -14.01
N PRO A 420 -45.26 -17.22 -13.24
CA PRO A 420 -46.44 -18.09 -13.35
C PRO A 420 -47.05 -18.11 -14.76
N GLU A 421 -46.74 -17.15 -15.64
CA GLU A 421 -47.13 -17.21 -17.05
C GLU A 421 -46.38 -18.30 -17.84
N GLY A 422 -45.21 -18.78 -17.38
CA GLY A 422 -44.48 -19.89 -18.01
C GLY A 422 -45.14 -21.27 -17.84
N LEU A 423 -46.12 -21.39 -16.94
CA LEU A 423 -46.95 -22.58 -16.79
C LEU A 423 -48.11 -22.62 -17.79
N SER A 424 -48.41 -21.53 -18.50
CA SER A 424 -49.43 -21.54 -19.57
C SER A 424 -48.97 -22.36 -20.78
N GLN A 425 -47.66 -22.50 -21.01
CA GLN A 425 -47.09 -23.29 -22.11
C GLN A 425 -47.22 -24.81 -21.93
N PHE A 426 -47.67 -25.28 -20.76
CA PHE A 426 -47.98 -26.69 -20.50
C PHE A 426 -49.48 -27.01 -20.56
N LEU A 427 -50.32 -26.02 -20.87
CA LEU A 427 -51.69 -26.25 -21.31
C LEU A 427 -51.67 -26.48 -22.83
N PRO A 428 -52.40 -27.47 -23.36
CA PRO A 428 -52.47 -27.69 -24.80
C PRO A 428 -53.19 -26.50 -25.46
N ASP A 429 -52.43 -25.65 -26.15
CA ASP A 429 -52.96 -24.55 -26.94
C ASP A 429 -53.39 -25.04 -28.33
N ASP A 430 -54.70 -25.01 -28.56
CA ASP A 430 -55.27 -25.00 -29.89
C ASP A 430 -55.18 -23.58 -30.48
N ILE A 431 -54.54 -23.51 -31.66
CA ILE A 431 -54.72 -22.52 -32.75
C ILE A 431 -53.82 -21.25 -32.70
N ASP A 432 -52.71 -21.36 -33.45
CA ASP A 432 -52.39 -20.58 -34.68
C ASP A 432 -52.45 -19.02 -34.63
N GLN A 433 -51.29 -18.35 -34.70
CA GLN A 433 -50.80 -17.59 -35.88
C GLN A 433 -49.77 -16.48 -35.57
N SER A 434 -48.67 -16.58 -36.33
CA SER A 434 -47.87 -15.52 -37.01
C SER A 434 -46.99 -14.54 -36.24
N GLU A 435 -45.76 -14.50 -36.77
CA GLU A 435 -44.59 -13.65 -36.54
C GLU A 435 -44.86 -12.13 -36.62
N ASP A 436 -44.06 -11.33 -35.90
CA ASP A 436 -42.88 -10.61 -36.45
C ASP A 436 -42.60 -9.30 -35.68
N LYS A 437 -41.37 -9.11 -35.15
CA LYS A 437 -40.54 -7.89 -35.33
C LYS A 437 -39.28 -7.78 -34.46
N LYS A 438 -38.24 -7.32 -35.14
CA LYS A 438 -36.90 -6.89 -34.72
C LYS A 438 -36.89 -5.70 -33.74
N GLY A 439 -35.84 -5.63 -32.92
CA GLY A 439 -35.38 -4.37 -32.31
C GLY A 439 -34.06 -4.53 -31.55
N GLY A 440 -32.96 -4.02 -32.12
CA GLY A 440 -31.67 -3.90 -31.43
C GLY A 440 -31.63 -2.69 -30.50
N GLY A 441 -30.84 -2.79 -29.43
CA GLY A 441 -30.57 -1.71 -28.48
C GLY A 441 -29.08 -1.63 -28.14
N LEU A 442 -28.51 -0.44 -28.29
CA LEU A 442 -27.18 -0.04 -27.82
C LEU A 442 -27.19 0.11 -26.28
N PRO A 443 -26.06 -0.12 -25.57
CA PRO A 443 -25.99 0.03 -24.12
C PRO A 443 -25.96 1.50 -23.67
N ILE A 444 -26.64 1.79 -22.56
CA ILE A 444 -26.76 3.09 -21.87
C ILE A 444 -25.69 3.19 -20.77
N PRO A 445 -25.07 4.35 -20.52
CA PRO A 445 -23.97 4.50 -19.55
C PRO A 445 -24.39 4.43 -18.07
N ILE A 446 -23.44 3.97 -17.25
CA ILE A 446 -23.43 3.64 -15.79
C ILE A 446 -23.97 4.72 -14.82
N ASN A 447 -24.42 5.88 -15.29
CA ASN A 447 -24.81 7.02 -14.44
C ASN A 447 -26.13 6.87 -13.65
N LEU A 448 -26.79 5.71 -13.66
CA LEU A 448 -28.05 5.50 -12.93
C LEU A 448 -27.93 4.70 -11.62
N LEU A 449 -26.73 4.23 -11.25
CA LEU A 449 -26.52 3.27 -10.15
C LEU A 449 -26.37 3.87 -8.73
N LEU A 450 -26.61 5.17 -8.54
CA LEU A 450 -26.42 5.85 -7.24
C LEU A 450 -27.61 6.71 -6.79
N ALA A 451 -28.79 6.52 -7.40
CA ALA A 451 -30.02 7.13 -6.91
C ALA A 451 -31.01 6.02 -6.53
N THR A 452 -30.73 5.32 -5.43
CA THR A 452 -31.72 4.78 -4.49
C THR A 452 -31.01 4.38 -3.21
#